data_AF-A4BDA7-F1
#
_entry.id   AF-A4BDA7-F1
#
_cell.length_a   1.000
_cell.length_b   1.000
_cell.length_c   1.000
_cell.angle_alpha   90.00
_cell.angle_beta   90.00
_cell.angle_gamma   90.00
#
_symmetry.space_group_name_H-M   'P 1'
#
loop_
_entity.id
_entity.type
_entity.pdbx_description
1 polymer ?
#
loop_
_entity_poly.entity_id
_entity_poly.type
_entity_poly.pdbx_seq_one_letter_code
_entity_poly.pdbx_strand_id
1 'polypeptide(L)'
;MEADMTFKHQLFQRLQPFARHYALFKWLSLAQAIGTVLLPLIMPDIETALWMLSLALLAFWLSNYALLRMAHHYQADRKGLLAWVNNLWENLLVISWAVLLVSIIYLVIKLVLYLSGQP
;
A
#
# COMPACT_ATOMS: atom_id res chain seq x y z
N MET A 1 -25.41 0.19 2.20
CA MET A 1 -24.61 -0.99 1.79
C MET A 1 -24.40 -1.06 0.27
N GLU A 2 -25.34 -0.61 -0.57
CA GLU A 2 -25.16 -0.60 -2.04
C GLU A 2 -24.06 0.35 -2.54
N ALA A 3 -23.95 1.56 -1.99
CA ALA A 3 -22.95 2.55 -2.44
C ALA A 3 -21.49 2.09 -2.25
N ASP A 4 -21.23 1.27 -1.23
CA ASP A 4 -19.89 0.76 -0.90
C ASP A 4 -19.42 -0.32 -1.87
N MET A 5 -20.36 -1.16 -2.34
CA MET A 5 -20.08 -2.16 -3.38
C MET A 5 -19.77 -1.50 -4.72
N THR A 6 -20.45 -0.42 -5.08
CA THR A 6 -20.22 0.29 -6.35
C THR A 6 -18.85 0.94 -6.42
N PHE A 7 -18.39 1.58 -5.34
CA PHE A 7 -17.07 2.23 -5.31
C PHE A 7 -15.92 1.23 -5.41
N LYS A 8 -15.95 0.15 -4.61
CA LYS A 8 -14.95 -0.93 -4.69
C LYS A 8 -14.90 -1.56 -6.08
N HIS A 9 -16.07 -1.84 -6.66
CA HIS A 9 -16.15 -2.48 -7.96
C HIS A 9 -15.59 -1.58 -9.06
N GLN A 10 -15.88 -0.28 -9.03
CA GLN A 10 -15.28 0.71 -9.93
C GLN A 10 -13.76 0.84 -9.74
N LEU A 11 -13.29 0.84 -8.48
CA LEU A 11 -11.87 0.90 -8.15
C LEU A 11 -11.12 -0.34 -8.69
N PHE A 12 -11.65 -1.54 -8.44
CA PHE A 12 -11.03 -2.79 -8.89
C PHE A 12 -11.09 -2.98 -10.41
N GLN A 13 -12.16 -2.55 -11.07
CA GLN A 13 -12.21 -2.52 -12.54
C GLN A 13 -11.14 -1.59 -13.12
N ARG A 14 -10.93 -0.41 -12.53
CA ARG A 14 -9.87 0.52 -12.96
C ARG A 14 -8.47 0.02 -12.64
N LEU A 15 -8.30 -0.73 -11.55
CA LEU A 15 -7.02 -1.32 -11.16
C LEU A 15 -6.71 -2.62 -11.90
N GLN A 16 -7.69 -3.30 -12.48
CA GLN A 16 -7.52 -4.55 -13.24
C GLN A 16 -6.44 -4.53 -14.33
N PRO A 17 -6.30 -3.47 -15.18
CA PRO A 17 -5.20 -3.39 -16.14
C PRO A 17 -3.81 -3.32 -15.47
N PHE A 18 -3.72 -2.65 -14.33
CA PHE A 18 -2.50 -2.58 -13.52
C PHE A 18 -2.28 -3.84 -12.69
N ALA A 19 -3.34 -4.60 -12.40
CA ALA A 19 -3.32 -5.79 -11.57
C ALA A 19 -2.47 -6.91 -12.18
N ARG A 20 -2.22 -6.93 -13.50
CA ARG A 20 -1.26 -7.87 -14.13
C ARG A 20 0.19 -7.61 -13.69
N HIS A 21 0.50 -6.39 -13.29
CA HIS A 21 1.83 -5.96 -12.86
C HIS A 21 2.03 -6.10 -11.35
N TYR A 22 1.10 -6.73 -10.62
CA TYR A 22 1.24 -6.96 -9.18
C TYR A 22 2.55 -7.67 -8.80
N ALA A 23 3.09 -8.53 -9.69
CA ALA A 23 4.39 -9.16 -9.48
C ALA A 23 5.55 -8.14 -9.35
N LEU A 24 5.49 -6.99 -10.05
CA LEU A 24 6.50 -5.93 -9.90
C LEU A 24 6.46 -5.34 -8.48
N PHE A 25 5.25 -5.10 -7.95
CA PHE A 25 5.07 -4.60 -6.58
C PHE A 25 5.52 -5.63 -5.53
N LYS A 26 5.41 -6.94 -5.83
CA LYS A 26 6.01 -8.00 -5.00
C LYS A 26 7.53 -7.90 -4.95
N TRP A 27 8.18 -7.73 -6.10
CA TRP A 27 9.64 -7.61 -6.16
C TRP A 27 10.15 -6.30 -5.55
N LEU A 28 9.43 -5.19 -5.77
CA LEU A 28 9.73 -3.90 -5.16
C LEU A 28 9.60 -3.94 -3.64
N SER A 29 8.52 -4.52 -3.10
CA SER A 29 8.38 -4.68 -1.65
C SER A 29 9.44 -5.60 -1.07
N LEU A 30 9.81 -6.69 -1.75
CA LEU A 30 10.89 -7.58 -1.30
C LEU A 30 12.25 -6.85 -1.28
N ALA A 31 12.58 -6.14 -2.35
CA ALA A 31 13.82 -5.37 -2.45
C ALA A 31 13.87 -4.27 -1.40
N GLN A 32 12.75 -3.55 -1.19
CA GLN A 32 12.64 -2.54 -0.15
C GLN A 32 12.77 -3.17 1.25
N ALA A 33 12.16 -4.31 1.51
CA ALA A 33 12.25 -4.98 2.82
C ALA A 33 13.68 -5.37 3.16
N ILE A 34 14.39 -5.96 2.19
CA ILE A 34 15.81 -6.28 2.32
C ILE A 34 16.59 -4.98 2.58
N GLY A 35 16.34 -3.93 1.80
CA GLY A 35 16.96 -2.62 1.98
C GLY A 35 16.71 -2.03 3.38
N THR A 36 15.48 -2.05 3.89
CA THR A 36 15.09 -1.52 5.20
C THR A 36 15.73 -2.29 6.36
N VAL A 37 15.88 -3.61 6.23
CA VAL A 37 16.55 -4.45 7.23
C VAL A 37 18.07 -4.28 7.18
N LEU A 38 18.65 -4.13 5.98
CA LEU A 38 20.08 -3.91 5.79
C LEU A 38 20.51 -2.46 6.05
N LEU A 39 19.59 -1.50 6.01
CA LEU A 39 19.84 -0.08 6.24
C LEU A 39 20.63 0.20 7.53
N PRO A 40 20.24 -0.31 8.71
CA PRO A 40 21.03 -0.13 9.94
C PRO A 40 22.37 -0.88 9.94
N LEU A 41 22.55 -1.91 9.11
CA LEU A 41 23.83 -2.62 8.97
C LEU A 41 24.83 -1.84 8.09
N ILE A 42 24.32 -1.15 7.06
CA ILE A 42 25.14 -0.36 6.13
C ILE A 42 25.40 1.05 6.71
N MET A 43 24.39 1.62 7.36
CA MET A 43 24.44 2.92 8.03
C MET A 43 23.98 2.76 9.49
N PRO A 44 24.89 2.41 10.41
CA PRO A 44 24.56 2.22 11.82
C PRO A 44 24.09 3.50 12.52
N ASP A 45 24.54 4.67 12.05
CA ASP A 45 24.15 5.99 12.57
C ASP A 45 22.91 6.57 11.86
N ILE A 46 22.09 5.72 11.23
CA ILE A 46 20.92 6.21 10.51
C ILE A 46 19.92 6.88 11.45
N GLU A 47 19.48 8.08 11.06
CA GLU A 47 18.41 8.77 11.76
C GLU A 47 17.13 7.92 11.77
N THR A 48 16.51 7.80 12.94
CA THR A 48 15.27 7.02 13.12
C THR A 48 14.18 7.46 12.15
N ALA A 49 14.13 8.76 11.79
CA ALA A 49 13.20 9.30 10.80
C ALA A 49 13.39 8.69 9.40
N LEU A 50 14.62 8.52 8.94
CA LEU A 50 14.94 7.92 7.64
C LEU A 50 14.63 6.42 7.62
N TRP A 51 14.92 5.74 8.73
CA TRP A 51 14.58 4.32 8.86
C TRP A 51 13.05 4.09 8.91
N MET A 52 12.31 4.92 9.65
CA MET A 52 10.84 4.90 9.66
C MET A 52 10.24 5.26 8.30
N LEU A 53 10.85 6.17 7.54
CA LEU A 53 10.43 6.49 6.17
C LEU A 53 10.61 5.28 5.24
N SER A 54 11.71 4.54 5.38
CA SER A 54 11.94 3.29 4.65
C SER A 54 10.89 2.22 4.99
N LEU A 55 10.53 2.08 6.27
CA LEU A 55 9.44 1.20 6.72
C LEU A 55 8.06 1.63 6.16
N ALA A 56 7.79 2.94 6.13
CA ALA A 56 6.54 3.47 5.57
C ALA A 56 6.43 3.19 4.07
N LEU A 57 7.53 3.38 3.32
CA LEU A 57 7.62 3.02 1.90
C LEU A 57 7.40 1.53 1.69
N LEU A 58 8.01 0.67 2.52
CA LEU A 58 7.80 -0.77 2.47
C LEU A 58 6.32 -1.13 2.68
N ALA A 59 5.68 -0.58 3.71
CA ALA A 59 4.27 -0.81 4.00
C ALA A 59 3.38 -0.39 2.82
N PHE A 60 3.72 0.71 2.16
CA PHE A 60 3.01 1.16 0.96
C PHE A 60 3.17 0.23 -0.24
N TRP A 61 4.39 -0.24 -0.53
CA TRP A 61 4.61 -1.21 -1.61
C TRP A 61 3.86 -2.53 -1.35
N LEU A 62 3.89 -3.02 -0.12
CA LEU A 62 3.14 -4.22 0.30
C LEU A 62 1.63 -4.01 0.18
N SER A 63 1.14 -2.84 0.60
CA SER A 63 -0.28 -2.51 0.50
C SER A 63 -0.73 -2.43 -0.96
N ASN A 64 0.06 -1.83 -1.86
CA ASN A 64 -0.21 -1.84 -3.31
C ASN A 64 -0.20 -3.25 -3.89
N TYR A 65 0.77 -4.08 -3.51
CA TYR A 65 0.81 -5.48 -3.92
C TYR A 65 -0.45 -6.24 -3.49
N ALA A 66 -0.86 -6.10 -2.23
CA ALA A 66 -2.04 -6.77 -1.70
C ALA A 66 -3.31 -6.34 -2.45
N LEU A 67 -3.46 -5.04 -2.70
CA LEU A 67 -4.63 -4.46 -3.38
C LEU A 67 -4.69 -4.86 -4.85
N LEU A 68 -3.56 -4.84 -5.56
CA LEU A 68 -3.46 -5.33 -6.95
C LEU A 68 -3.67 -6.83 -7.05
N ARG A 69 -3.16 -7.62 -6.10
CA ARG A 69 -3.38 -9.07 -6.05
C ARG A 69 -4.86 -9.39 -5.80
N MET A 70 -5.52 -8.64 -4.92
CA MET A 70 -6.97 -8.76 -4.68
C MET A 70 -7.77 -8.38 -5.93
N ALA A 71 -7.44 -7.27 -6.58
CA ALA A 71 -8.09 -6.87 -7.84
C ALA A 71 -7.87 -7.91 -8.96
N HIS A 72 -6.70 -8.58 -9.00
CA HIS A 72 -6.42 -9.64 -9.98
C HIS A 72 -7.24 -10.91 -9.75
N HIS A 73 -7.46 -11.28 -8.48
CA HIS A 73 -8.21 -12.48 -8.09
C HIS A 73 -9.66 -12.18 -7.70
N TYR A 74 -10.16 -10.98 -8.01
CA TYR A 74 -11.49 -10.55 -7.62
C TYR A 74 -12.53 -11.43 -8.32
N GLN A 75 -13.16 -12.30 -7.54
CA GLN A 75 -14.29 -13.12 -7.96
C GLN A 75 -15.54 -12.48 -7.36
N ALA A 76 -16.41 -11.96 -8.22
CA ALA A 76 -17.58 -11.16 -7.82
C ALA A 76 -18.61 -11.93 -6.97
N ASP A 77 -18.54 -13.26 -6.92
CA ASP A 77 -19.51 -14.09 -6.20
C ASP A 77 -18.82 -15.04 -5.22
N ARG A 78 -18.65 -14.60 -3.96
CA ARG A 78 -18.41 -15.50 -2.83
C ARG A 78 -19.57 -15.38 -1.85
N LYS A 79 -20.30 -16.47 -1.61
CA LYS A 79 -21.41 -16.54 -0.65
C LYS A 79 -20.96 -17.29 0.61
N GLY A 80 -21.29 -16.76 1.80
CA GLY A 80 -21.06 -17.41 3.10
C GLY A 80 -20.21 -16.62 4.11
N LEU A 81 -20.01 -17.18 5.31
CA LEU A 81 -19.23 -16.57 6.42
C LEU A 81 -17.78 -16.24 6.02
N LEU A 82 -17.15 -17.11 5.23
CA LEU A 82 -15.80 -16.88 4.70
C LEU A 82 -15.76 -15.66 3.76
N ALA A 83 -16.84 -15.39 3.01
CA ALA A 83 -16.93 -14.21 2.16
C ALA A 83 -17.07 -12.93 2.99
N TRP A 84 -17.80 -12.99 4.11
CA TRP A 84 -17.92 -11.86 5.02
C TRP A 84 -16.58 -11.50 5.67
N VAL A 85 -15.84 -12.49 6.18
CA VAL A 85 -14.49 -12.28 6.75
C VAL A 85 -13.53 -11.75 5.68
N ASN A 86 -13.56 -12.33 4.47
CA ASN A 86 -12.70 -11.89 3.38
C ASN A 86 -13.03 -10.45 2.94
N ASN A 87 -14.32 -10.06 2.90
CA ASN A 87 -14.73 -8.70 2.56
C ASN A 87 -14.34 -7.68 3.64
N LEU A 88 -14.39 -8.07 4.92
CA LEU A 88 -13.85 -7.28 6.04
C LEU A 88 -12.34 -7.08 5.91
N TRP A 89 -11.61 -8.15 5.59
CA TRP A 89 -10.17 -8.11 5.37
C TRP A 89 -9.79 -7.22 4.17
N GLU A 90 -10.52 -7.34 3.06
CA GLU A 90 -10.41 -6.47 1.89
C GLU A 90 -10.68 -5.01 2.24
N ASN A 91 -11.72 -4.73 3.04
CA ASN A 91 -12.02 -3.38 3.52
C ASN A 91 -10.88 -2.81 4.38
N LEU A 92 -10.37 -3.58 5.33
CA LEU A 92 -9.25 -3.16 6.19
C LEU A 92 -8.01 -2.85 5.36
N LEU A 93 -7.70 -3.66 4.35
CA LEU A 93 -6.56 -3.43 3.45
C LEU A 93 -6.75 -2.18 2.59
N VAL A 94 -7.95 -1.92 2.06
CA VAL A 94 -8.24 -0.70 1.29
C VAL A 94 -8.15 0.54 2.17
N ILE A 95 -8.69 0.50 3.40
CA ILE A 95 -8.59 1.60 4.36
C ILE A 95 -7.12 1.84 4.73
N SER A 96 -6.37 0.79 5.05
CA SER A 96 -4.96 0.88 5.39
C SER A 96 -4.14 1.46 4.23
N TRP A 97 -4.43 1.03 3.00
CA TRP A 97 -3.81 1.59 1.80
C TRP A 97 -4.09 3.07 1.64
N ALA A 98 -5.35 3.50 1.82
CA ALA A 98 -5.74 4.91 1.70
C ALA A 98 -5.05 5.77 2.76
N VAL A 99 -5.00 5.29 4.01
CA VAL A 99 -4.30 5.97 5.12
C VAL A 99 -2.80 6.08 4.83
N LEU A 100 -2.17 5.01 4.34
CA LEU A 100 -0.74 5.01 3.96
C LEU A 100 -0.46 5.96 2.79
N LEU A 101 -1.31 5.95 1.76
CA LEU A 101 -1.19 6.84 0.61
C LEU A 101 -1.29 8.31 1.06
N VAL A 102 -2.28 8.66 1.88
CA VAL A 102 -2.43 10.02 2.43
C VAL A 102 -1.22 10.40 3.28
N SER A 103 -0.73 9.48 4.10
CA SER A 103 0.43 9.71 4.97
C SER A 103 1.71 9.94 4.16
N ILE A 104 1.92 9.19 3.08
CA ILE A 104 3.05 9.39 2.16
C ILE A 104 2.93 10.72 1.42
N ILE A 105 1.74 11.05 0.91
CA ILE A 105 1.51 12.35 0.26
C ILE A 105 1.82 13.49 1.23
N TYR A 106 1.34 13.40 2.47
CA TYR A 106 1.63 14.38 3.52
C TYR A 106 3.14 14.50 3.80
N LEU A 107 3.85 13.38 3.95
CA LEU A 107 5.30 13.37 4.17
C LEU A 107 6.06 13.96 2.98
N VAL A 108 5.67 13.65 1.74
CA VAL A 108 6.28 14.19 0.53
C VAL A 108 6.05 15.70 0.46
N ILE A 109 4.83 16.18 0.69
CA ILE A 109 4.52 17.63 0.72
C ILE A 109 5.37 18.32 1.78
N LYS A 110 5.42 17.75 3.00
CA LYS A 110 6.22 18.33 4.10
C LYS A 110 7.71 18.37 3.75
N LEU A 111 8.23 17.35 3.08
CA LEU A 111 9.61 17.29 2.64
C LEU A 111 9.90 18.31 1.53
N VAL A 112 8.97 18.52 0.60
CA VAL A 112 9.06 19.55 -0.45
C VAL A 112 9.06 20.95 0.16
N LEU A 113 8.18 21.22 1.13
CA LEU A 113 8.14 22.50 1.86
C LEU A 113 9.45 22.77 2.61
N TYR A 114 9.94 21.75 3.33
CA TYR A 114 11.22 21.83 4.03
C TYR A 114 12.40 22.13 3.08
N LEU A 115 12.42 21.50 1.90
CA LEU A 115 13.46 21.73 0.88
C LEU A 115 13.29 23.07 0.14
N SER A 116 12.08 23.62 0.07
CA SER A 116 11.81 24.93 -0.55
C SER A 116 12.03 26.11 0.41
N GLY A 117 12.41 25.84 1.67
CA GLY A 117 12.69 26.86 2.68
C GLY A 117 11.44 27.56 3.20
N GLN A 118 10.24 27.02 2.93
CA GLN A 118 9.00 27.49 3.54
C GLN A 118 8.60 26.53 4.68
N PRO A 119 8.39 27.03 5.91
CA PRO A 119 8.09 26.20 7.07
C PRO A 119 6.79 25.39 6.93
#